data_AF-A0A843IXJ6-F1
#
_entry.id   AF-A0A843IXJ6-F1
#
_cell.length_a   1.000
_cell.length_b   1.000
_cell.length_c   1.000
_cell.angle_alpha   90.00
_cell.angle_beta   90.00
_cell.angle_gamma   90.00
#
_symmetry.space_group_name_H-M   'P 1'
#
loop_
_entity.id
_entity.type
_entity.pdbx_description
1 polymer ?
#
loop_
_entity_poly.entity_id
_entity_poly.type
_entity_poly.pdbx_seq_one_letter_code
_entity_poly.pdbx_strand_id
1 'polypeptide(L)'
;ALLSILAIFGLSLAENAAQIDTGLFRYALIIGLFGCAIPMFFFAIGTPKIPTGAATILSSSELPATIICAVIIIHESVTAFQWVGVGLIFLGIAYPYLAEIKQL
;
A
#
# COMPACT_ATOMS: atom_id res chain seq x y z
N ALA A 1 -12.39 -0.75 15.96
CA ALA A 1 -12.05 -0.67 14.53
C ALA A 1 -11.99 -2.06 13.89
N LEU A 2 -11.06 -2.95 14.27
CA LEU A 2 -10.97 -4.28 13.65
C LEU A 2 -12.25 -5.13 13.85
N LEU A 3 -12.75 -5.22 15.10
CA LEU A 3 -13.99 -5.94 15.40
C LEU A 3 -15.22 -5.36 14.68
N SER A 4 -15.29 -4.03 14.54
CA SER A 4 -16.40 -3.37 13.84
C SER A 4 -16.32 -3.60 12.33
N ILE A 5 -15.13 -3.59 11.74
CA ILE A 5 -14.92 -3.94 10.33
C ILE A 5 -15.32 -5.40 10.09
N LEU A 6 -14.89 -6.32 10.96
CA LEU A 6 -15.18 -7.74 10.81
C LEU A 6 -16.68 -8.05 10.94
N ALA A 7 -17.36 -7.39 11.89
CA ALA A 7 -18.80 -7.54 12.08
C ALA A 7 -19.61 -7.01 10.89
N ILE A 8 -19.29 -5.80 10.39
CA ILE A 8 -20.03 -5.16 9.29
C ILE A 8 -19.75 -5.89 7.98
N PHE A 9 -18.47 -6.14 7.66
CA PHE A 9 -18.08 -6.78 6.41
C PHE A 9 -18.47 -8.27 6.39
N GLY A 10 -18.31 -8.98 7.51
CA GLY A 10 -18.67 -10.39 7.61
C GLY A 10 -20.18 -10.63 7.45
N LEU A 11 -21.02 -9.77 8.04
CA LEU A 11 -22.47 -9.84 7.87
C LEU A 11 -22.87 -9.50 6.42
N SER A 12 -22.30 -8.44 5.85
CA SER A 12 -22.54 -8.05 4.45
C SER A 12 -22.13 -9.14 3.46
N LEU A 13 -21.04 -9.87 3.73
CA LEU A 13 -20.58 -10.97 2.89
C LEU A 13 -21.52 -12.18 2.99
N ALA A 14 -22.00 -12.51 4.20
CA ALA A 14 -22.89 -13.64 4.43
C ALA A 14 -24.24 -13.45 3.73
N GLU A 15 -24.81 -12.24 3.76
CA GLU A 15 -26.09 -11.93 3.10
C GLU A 15 -25.98 -11.95 1.57
N ASN A 16 -24.83 -11.57 1.00
CA ASN A 16 -24.62 -11.45 -0.44
C ASN A 16 -23.80 -12.62 -1.03
N ALA A 17 -23.46 -13.64 -0.23
CA ALA A 17 -22.57 -14.73 -0.62
C ALA A 17 -23.08 -15.49 -1.86
N ALA A 18 -24.41 -15.61 -2.01
CA ALA A 18 -25.03 -16.28 -3.15
C ALA A 18 -24.91 -15.52 -4.49
N GLN A 19 -24.59 -14.22 -4.45
CA GLN A 19 -24.38 -13.38 -5.65
C GLN A 19 -22.90 -13.19 -5.99
N ILE A 20 -21.98 -13.76 -5.20
CA ILE A 20 -20.55 -13.73 -5.48
C ILE A 20 -20.28 -14.68 -6.64
N ASP A 21 -20.11 -14.13 -7.83
CA ASP A 21 -19.66 -14.90 -8.99
C ASP A 21 -18.25 -15.49 -8.73
N THR A 22 -18.01 -16.69 -9.26
CA THR A 22 -16.72 -17.37 -9.27
C THR A 22 -15.59 -16.50 -9.83
N GLY A 23 -15.90 -15.59 -10.77
CA GLY A 23 -14.97 -14.59 -11.29
C GLY A 23 -14.46 -13.64 -10.19
N LEU A 24 -15.34 -13.16 -9.31
CA LEU A 24 -14.99 -12.23 -8.25
C LEU A 24 -14.05 -12.86 -7.22
N PHE A 25 -14.29 -14.14 -6.87
CA PHE A 25 -13.41 -14.87 -5.95
C PHE A 25 -11.98 -15.00 -6.51
N ARG A 26 -11.84 -15.21 -7.83
CA ARG A 26 -10.54 -15.26 -8.49
C ARG A 26 -9.79 -13.92 -8.41
N TYR A 27 -10.48 -12.80 -8.66
CA TYR A 27 -9.87 -11.47 -8.52
C TYR A 27 -9.53 -11.16 -7.06
N ALA A 28 -10.41 -11.48 -6.12
CA ALA A 28 -10.17 -11.28 -4.68
C ALA A 28 -8.95 -12.06 -4.19
N LEU A 29 -8.77 -13.30 -4.66
CA LEU A 29 -7.60 -14.11 -4.31
C LEU A 29 -6.31 -13.50 -4.89
N ILE A 30 -6.32 -13.10 -6.17
CA ILE A 30 -5.15 -12.48 -6.81
C ILE A 30 -4.77 -11.16 -6.11
N ILE A 31 -5.74 -10.27 -5.88
CA ILE A 31 -5.51 -8.98 -5.23
C ILE A 31 -5.10 -9.17 -3.77
N GLY A 32 -5.75 -10.06 -3.03
CA GLY A 32 -5.39 -10.34 -1.63
C GLY A 32 -3.99 -10.93 -1.50
N LEU A 33 -3.59 -11.81 -2.43
CA LEU A 33 -2.27 -12.44 -2.40
C LEU A 33 -1.16 -11.48 -2.82
N PHE A 34 -1.30 -10.82 -3.97
CA PHE A 34 -0.25 -9.96 -4.54
C PHE A 34 -0.29 -8.53 -4.03
N GLY A 35 -1.48 -8.00 -3.72
CA GLY A 35 -1.67 -6.63 -3.25
C GLY A 35 -1.50 -6.47 -1.74
N CYS A 36 -1.79 -7.51 -0.95
CA CYS A 36 -1.70 -7.43 0.52
C CYS A 36 -0.71 -8.44 1.12
N ALA A 37 -0.92 -9.74 0.91
CA ALA A 37 -0.19 -10.76 1.64
C ALA A 37 1.31 -10.75 1.33
N ILE A 38 1.70 -10.87 0.06
CA ILE A 38 3.11 -10.92 -0.35
C ILE A 38 3.89 -9.67 0.12
N PRO A 39 3.44 -8.43 -0.15
CA PRO A 39 4.13 -7.23 0.33
C PRO A 39 4.26 -7.21 1.86
N MET A 40 3.21 -7.58 2.59
CA MET A 40 3.22 -7.57 4.05
C MET A 40 4.16 -8.62 4.64
N PHE A 41 4.23 -9.81 4.05
CA PHE A 41 5.19 -10.84 4.45
C PHE A 41 6.64 -10.41 4.18
N PHE A 42 6.91 -9.85 3.00
CA PHE A 42 8.26 -9.37 2.66
C PHE A 42 8.68 -8.19 3.53
N PHE A 43 7.77 -7.27 3.83
CA PHE A 43 8.01 -6.18 4.76
C PHE A 43 8.34 -6.72 6.15
N ALA A 44 7.51 -7.61 6.71
CA ALA A 44 7.73 -8.19 8.03
C ALA A 44 9.08 -8.94 8.16
N ILE A 45 9.52 -9.63 7.11
CA ILE A 45 10.83 -10.31 7.08
C ILE A 45 11.98 -9.32 6.86
N GLY A 46 11.74 -8.24 6.10
CA GLY A 46 12.74 -7.24 5.73
C GLY A 46 13.03 -6.23 6.84
N THR A 47 12.00 -5.77 7.56
CA THR A 47 12.09 -4.79 8.65
C THR A 47 13.17 -5.12 9.69
N PRO A 48 13.29 -6.34 10.25
CA PRO A 48 14.33 -6.65 11.24
C PRO A 48 15.75 -6.68 10.66
N LYS A 49 15.93 -6.62 9.34
CA LYS A 49 17.24 -6.66 8.66
C LYS A 49 17.75 -5.28 8.27
N ILE A 50 16.95 -4.23 8.44
CA ILE A 50 17.27 -2.86 8.04
C ILE A 50 17.18 -1.91 9.24
N PRO A 51 17.89 -0.77 9.22
CA PRO A 51 17.76 0.25 10.25
C PRO A 51 16.31 0.74 10.38
N THR A 52 15.90 1.13 11.59
CA THR A 52 14.54 1.62 11.88
C THR A 52 14.14 2.81 11.01
N GLY A 53 15.08 3.72 10.70
CA GLY A 53 14.87 4.83 9.77
C GLY A 53 14.52 4.34 8.36
N ALA A 54 15.29 3.38 7.83
CA ALA A 54 15.06 2.77 6.53
C ALA A 54 13.73 2.00 6.46
N ALA A 55 13.31 1.31 7.53
CA ALA A 55 12.01 0.64 7.59
C ALA A 55 10.84 1.62 7.53
N THR A 56 10.97 2.77 8.20
CA THR A 56 9.96 3.84 8.19
C THR A 56 9.82 4.45 6.79
N ILE A 57 10.95 4.68 6.11
CA ILE A 57 11.00 5.14 4.71
C ILE A 57 10.35 4.13 3.77
N LEU A 58 10.63 2.85 3.96
CA LEU A 58 10.07 1.78 3.13
C LEU A 58 8.53 1.74 3.25
N SER A 59 8.01 1.89 4.47
CA SER A 59 6.55 1.93 4.71
C SER A 59 5.89 3.20 4.14
N SER A 60 6.51 4.37 4.27
CA SER A 60 5.96 5.60 3.69
C SER A 60 6.05 5.65 2.17
N SER A 61 6.99 4.90 1.58
CA SER A 61 7.18 4.78 0.13
C SER A 61 6.11 3.94 -0.57
N GLU A 62 5.29 3.19 0.17
CA GLU A 62 4.16 2.43 -0.39
C GLU A 62 3.21 3.35 -1.16
N LEU A 63 2.84 4.49 -0.57
CA LEU A 63 1.84 5.40 -1.12
C LEU A 63 2.30 6.07 -2.45
N PRO A 64 3.54 6.60 -2.57
CA PRO A 64 4.08 7.03 -3.85
C PRO A 64 4.17 5.90 -4.90
N ALA A 65 4.58 4.70 -4.49
CA ALA A 65 4.68 3.57 -5.40
C ALA A 65 3.30 3.19 -5.95
N THR A 66 2.25 3.23 -5.12
CA THR A 66 0.86 3.04 -5.56
C THR A 66 0.46 4.06 -6.63
N ILE A 67 0.77 5.34 -6.42
CA ILE A 67 0.42 6.40 -7.39
C ILE A 67 1.16 6.17 -8.71
N ILE A 68 2.45 5.86 -8.68
CA ILE A 68 3.23 5.56 -9.89
C ILE A 68 2.63 4.36 -10.65
N CYS A 69 2.30 3.29 -9.93
CA CYS A 69 1.63 2.13 -10.53
C CYS A 69 0.27 2.48 -11.13
N ALA A 70 -0.53 3.34 -10.48
CA ALA A 70 -1.81 3.80 -11.01
C ALA A 70 -1.63 4.57 -12.34
N VAL A 71 -0.64 5.47 -12.43
CA VAL A 71 -0.36 6.20 -13.67
C VAL A 71 0.16 5.28 -14.78
N ILE A 72 1.05 4.35 -14.46
CA ILE A 72 1.71 3.51 -15.47
C ILE A 72 0.82 2.36 -15.94
N ILE A 73 0.18 1.65 -15.00
CA ILE A 73 -0.55 0.40 -15.27
C ILE A 73 -2.02 0.69 -15.63
N ILE A 74 -2.66 1.58 -14.87
CA ILE A 74 -4.09 1.91 -15.03
C ILE A 74 -4.28 3.09 -15.99
N HIS A 75 -3.20 3.79 -16.36
CA HIS A 75 -3.23 5.00 -17.19
C HIS A 75 -4.14 6.09 -16.61
N GLU A 76 -4.19 6.18 -15.27
CA GLU A 76 -5.00 7.18 -14.60
C GLU A 76 -4.47 8.59 -14.90
N SER A 77 -5.37 9.49 -15.31
CA SER A 77 -5.02 10.87 -15.63
C SER A 77 -4.78 11.68 -14.36
N VAL A 78 -3.51 11.85 -14.00
CA VAL A 78 -3.11 12.65 -12.83
C VAL A 78 -2.92 14.11 -13.24
N THR A 79 -3.59 15.00 -12.52
CA THR A 79 -3.50 16.44 -12.75
C THR A 79 -2.11 16.98 -12.38
N ALA A 80 -1.71 18.10 -12.98
CA ALA A 80 -0.41 18.73 -12.67
C ALA A 80 -0.25 19.06 -11.17
N PHE A 81 -1.35 19.37 -10.47
CA PHE A 81 -1.32 19.68 -9.04
C PHE A 81 -1.10 18.43 -8.16
N GLN A 82 -1.63 17.28 -8.56
CA GLN A 82 -1.36 16.01 -7.87
C GLN A 82 0.12 15.61 -7.99
N TRP A 83 0.77 15.90 -9.12
CA TRP A 83 2.21 15.69 -9.28
C TRP A 83 3.06 16.54 -8.31
N VAL A 84 2.63 17.77 -8.02
CA VAL A 84 3.26 18.59 -6.97
C VAL A 84 3.13 17.91 -5.60
N GLY A 85 1.96 17.34 -5.30
CA GLY A 85 1.74 16.54 -4.09
C GLY A 85 2.65 15.31 -4.02
N VAL A 86 2.78 14.55 -5.12
CA VAL A 86 3.69 13.41 -5.22
C VAL A 86 5.14 13.83 -4.96
N GLY A 87 5.58 14.94 -5.56
CA GLY A 87 6.91 15.50 -5.31
C GLY A 87 7.14 15.88 -3.85
N LEU A 88 6.13 16.48 -3.20
CA LEU A 88 6.17 16.79 -1.77
C LEU A 88 6.28 15.54 -0.89
N ILE A 89 5.57 14.46 -1.23
CA ILE A 89 5.69 13.19 -0.50
C ILE A 89 7.10 12.63 -0.65
N PHE A 90 7.65 12.59 -1.87
CA PHE A 90 9.04 12.14 -2.08
C PHE A 90 10.06 12.98 -1.30
N LEU A 91 9.89 14.31 -1.26
CA LEU A 91 10.73 15.18 -0.45
C LEU A 91 10.61 14.90 1.05
N GLY A 92 9.37 14.71 1.54
CA GLY A 92 9.10 14.36 2.93
C GLY A 92 9.70 13.02 3.35
N ILE A 93 9.79 12.06 2.41
CA ILE A 93 10.44 10.76 2.63
C ILE A 93 11.97 10.87 2.56
N ALA A 94 12.50 11.60 1.58
CA ALA A 94 13.95 11.71 1.34
C ALA A 94 14.68 12.59 2.38
N TYR A 95 14.03 13.65 2.88
CA TYR A 95 14.62 14.58 3.85
C TYR A 95 15.13 13.91 5.15
N PRO A 96 14.32 13.12 5.88
CA PRO A 96 14.79 12.44 7.10
C PRO A 96 15.91 11.43 6.79
N TYR A 97 15.88 10.75 5.63
CA TYR A 97 16.94 9.84 5.22
C TYR A 97 18.29 10.54 5.00
N LEU A 98 18.28 11.66 4.26
CA LEU A 98 19.47 12.45 4.00
C LEU A 98 20.02 13.09 5.27
N ALA A 99 19.16 13.49 6.19
CA ALA A 99 19.56 14.00 7.50
C ALA A 99 20.23 12.92 8.35
N GLU A 100 19.72 11.68 8.32
CA GLU A 100 20.28 10.54 9.04
C GLU A 100 21.67 10.14 8.52
N ILE A 101 21.88 10.12 7.19
CA ILE A 101 23.20 9.85 6.58
C ILE A 101 24.23 10.91 6.96
N LYS A 102 23.82 12.17 7.10
CA LYS A 102 24.74 13.29 7.37
C LYS A 102 25.23 13.34 8.83
N GLN A 103 24.63 12.53 9.73
CA GLN A 103 25.04 12.41 11.13
C GLN A 103 26.01 11.24 11.40
N LEU A 104 26.25 10.39 10.40
CA LEU A 104 27.30 9.36 10.37
C LEU A 104 28.62 9.95 9.83
#